data_AF-A0A356I9Z0-F1
#
_entry.id   AF-A0A356I9Z0-F1
#
_cell.length_a   1.000
_cell.length_b   1.000
_cell.length_c   1.000
_cell.angle_alpha   90.00
_cell.angle_beta   90.00
_cell.angle_gamma   90.00
#
_symmetry.space_group_name_H-M   'P 1'
#
loop_
_entity.id
_entity.type
_entity.pdbx_description
1 polymer ?
#
loop_
_entity_poly.entity_id
_entity_poly.type
_entity_poly.pdbx_seq_one_letter_code
_entity_poly.pdbx_strand_id
1 'polypeptide(L)'
;MKILVISYMVIYLLVTLISALFSYFKTRRMNGLRLVLTVLSMILLAITLYFYARSYHDLQILGFALGFTFISTLFLYNGTKEGSQFATVMLFSVGRFILHIQFIILLYLFR
;
A
#
# COMPACT_ATOMS: atom_id res chain seq x y z
N MET A 1 1.32 14.98 15.64
CA MET A 1 0.41 14.46 14.58
C MET A 1 1.17 13.89 13.39
N LYS A 2 2.01 14.66 12.67
CA LYS A 2 2.82 14.16 11.53
C LYS A 2 3.66 12.91 11.85
N ILE A 3 4.25 12.83 13.04
CA ILE A 3 5.04 11.66 13.49
C ILE A 3 4.18 10.39 13.51
N LEU A 4 2.91 10.48 13.95
CA LEU A 4 2.01 9.31 14.02
C LEU A 4 1.67 8.79 12.61
N VAL A 5 1.37 9.71 11.68
CA VAL A 5 1.13 9.41 10.25
C VAL A 5 2.36 8.76 9.61
N ILE A 6 3.55 9.30 9.88
CA ILE A 6 4.83 8.76 9.38
C ILE A 6 5.09 7.36 9.95
N SER A 7 4.97 7.17 11.27
CA SER A 7 5.17 5.87 11.92
C SER A 7 4.21 4.81 11.37
N TYR A 8 2.94 5.16 11.20
CA TYR A 8 1.96 4.23 10.64
C TYR A 8 2.27 3.88 9.19
N MET A 9 2.71 4.84 8.36
CA MET A 9 3.14 4.56 6.98
C MET A 9 4.36 3.65 6.92
N VAL A 10 5.34 3.85 7.80
CA VAL A 10 6.54 3.00 7.85
C VAL A 10 6.14 1.56 8.17
N ILE A 11 5.23 1.36 9.13
CA ILE A 11 4.69 0.02 9.45
C ILE A 11 3.98 -0.57 8.23
N TYR A 12 3.13 0.21 7.55
CA TYR A 12 2.45 -0.24 6.34
C TYR A 12 3.42 -0.70 5.24
N LEU A 13 4.48 0.08 5.00
CA LEU A 13 5.51 -0.26 4.01
C LEU A 13 6.24 -1.55 4.39
N LEU A 14 6.66 -1.70 5.66
CA LEU A 14 7.32 -2.91 6.13
C LEU A 14 6.43 -4.16 5.97
N VAL A 15 5.18 -4.09 6.40
CA VAL A 15 4.22 -5.19 6.27
C VAL A 15 3.98 -5.54 4.80
N THR A 16 3.88 -4.52 3.93
CA THR A 16 3.71 -4.72 2.48
C THR A 16 4.92 -5.43 1.87
N LEU A 17 6.14 -5.01 2.22
CA LEU A 17 7.37 -5.61 1.72
C LEU A 17 7.51 -7.06 2.17
N ILE A 18 7.29 -7.34 3.45
CA ILE A 18 7.36 -8.69 4.00
C ILE A 18 6.34 -9.58 3.30
N SER A 19 5.10 -9.10 3.12
CA SER A 19 4.04 -9.85 2.44
C SER A 19 4.38 -10.13 0.97
N ALA A 20 4.94 -9.14 0.26
CA ALA A 20 5.35 -9.28 -1.13
C ALA A 20 6.52 -10.27 -1.29
N LEU A 21 7.55 -10.16 -0.45
CA LEU A 21 8.71 -11.07 -0.46
C LEU A 21 8.31 -12.49 -0.06
N PHE A 22 7.48 -12.65 0.96
CA PHE A 22 6.93 -13.95 1.35
C PHE A 22 6.12 -14.56 0.21
N SER A 23 5.32 -13.76 -0.48
CA SER A 23 4.52 -14.23 -1.60
C SER A 23 5.40 -14.68 -2.78
N TYR A 24 6.48 -13.94 -3.06
CA TYR A 24 7.44 -14.24 -4.11
C TYR A 24 8.31 -15.46 -3.81
N PHE A 25 9.02 -15.47 -2.67
CA PHE A 25 9.99 -16.52 -2.36
C PHE A 25 9.36 -17.82 -1.89
N LYS A 26 8.37 -17.75 -0.98
CA LYS A 26 7.87 -18.93 -0.29
C LYS A 26 6.65 -19.53 -0.96
N THR A 27 5.64 -18.70 -1.25
CA THR A 27 4.42 -19.21 -1.90
C THR A 27 4.54 -19.31 -3.42
N ARG A 28 5.56 -18.66 -4.02
CA ARG A 28 5.73 -18.50 -5.48
C ARG A 28 4.47 -18.00 -6.22
N ARG A 29 3.55 -17.37 -5.50
CA ARG A 29 2.29 -16.83 -6.05
C ARG A 29 2.54 -15.57 -6.86
N MET A 30 3.53 -14.80 -6.45
CA MET A 30 3.88 -13.52 -7.06
C MET A 30 4.98 -13.71 -8.11
N ASN A 31 4.76 -13.20 -9.33
CA ASN A 31 5.78 -13.18 -10.38
C ASN A 31 6.71 -11.95 -10.22
N GLY A 32 7.93 -12.02 -10.78
CA GLY A 32 8.95 -10.98 -10.65
C GLY A 32 8.49 -9.59 -11.10
N LEU A 33 7.74 -9.51 -12.20
CA LEU A 33 7.17 -8.24 -12.66
C LEU A 33 6.22 -7.62 -11.63
N ARG A 34 5.41 -8.43 -10.93
CA ARG A 34 4.53 -7.94 -9.86
C ARG A 34 5.32 -7.48 -8.65
N LEU A 35 6.39 -8.21 -8.30
CA LEU A 35 7.31 -7.79 -7.23
C LEU A 35 7.93 -6.43 -7.51
N VAL A 36 8.44 -6.24 -8.74
CA VAL A 36 8.99 -4.95 -9.17
C VAL A 36 7.93 -3.85 -9.08
N LEU A 37 6.71 -4.08 -9.58
CA LEU A 37 5.63 -3.09 -9.51
C LEU A 37 5.23 -2.75 -8.06
N THR A 38 5.19 -3.74 -7.17
CA THR A 38 4.91 -3.51 -5.75
C THR A 38 6.01 -2.67 -5.11
N VAL A 39 7.28 -2.99 -5.38
CA VAL A 39 8.43 -2.21 -4.88
C VAL A 39 8.41 -0.79 -5.42
N LEU A 40 8.14 -0.58 -6.70
CA LEU A 40 7.99 0.76 -7.29
C LEU A 40 6.86 1.56 -6.63
N SER A 41 5.73 0.90 -6.36
CA SER A 41 4.59 1.55 -5.68
C SER A 41 4.93 1.91 -4.23
N MET A 42 5.72 1.08 -3.54
CA MET A 42 6.24 1.39 -2.22
C MET A 42 7.23 2.56 -2.24
N ILE A 43 8.10 2.63 -3.25
CA ILE A 43 9.04 3.76 -3.43
C ILE A 43 8.26 5.05 -3.66
N LEU A 44 7.21 5.02 -4.49
CA LEU A 44 6.32 6.16 -4.70
C LEU A 44 5.72 6.66 -3.37
N LEU A 45 5.20 5.74 -2.54
CA LEU A 45 4.68 6.11 -1.21
C LEU A 45 5.75 6.67 -0.28
N ALA A 46 6.96 6.10 -0.27
CA ALA A 46 8.06 6.57 0.56
C ALA A 46 8.52 7.99 0.16
N ILE A 47 8.63 8.25 -1.15
CA ILE A 47 8.96 9.59 -1.68
C ILE A 47 7.86 10.58 -1.32
N THR A 48 6.59 10.19 -1.53
CA THR A 48 5.44 11.05 -1.19
C THR A 48 5.41 11.38 0.30
N LEU A 49 5.69 10.39 1.17
CA LEU A 49 5.80 10.58 2.61
C LEU A 49 6.95 11.51 3.01
N TYR A 50 8.10 11.37 2.36
CA TYR A 50 9.24 12.24 2.62
C TYR A 50 8.92 13.71 2.31
N PHE A 51 8.26 13.98 1.19
CA PHE A 51 7.82 15.34 0.86
C PHE A 51 6.74 15.84 1.83
N TYR A 52 5.76 15.01 2.18
CA TYR A 52 4.73 15.33 3.16
C TYR A 52 5.32 15.69 4.54
N ALA A 53 6.36 14.97 4.97
CA ALA A 53 7.04 15.23 6.24
C ALA A 53 7.70 16.63 6.27
N ARG A 54 8.17 17.13 5.13
CA ARG A 54 8.77 18.47 5.01
C ARG A 54 7.72 19.58 4.88
N SER A 55 6.80 19.44 3.92
CA SER A 55 5.76 20.44 3.64
C SER A 55 4.58 19.79 2.95
N TYR A 56 3.37 20.13 3.37
CA TYR A 56 2.15 19.59 2.78
C TYR A 56 1.86 20.23 1.42
N HIS A 57 1.57 19.41 0.41
CA HIS A 57 1.05 19.84 -0.90
C HIS A 57 -0.07 18.92 -1.38
N ASP A 58 -1.06 19.47 -2.08
CA ASP A 58 -2.22 18.70 -2.56
C ASP A 58 -1.84 17.56 -3.53
N LEU A 59 -0.75 17.72 -4.29
CA LEU A 59 -0.20 16.66 -5.16
C LEU A 59 0.26 15.42 -4.39
N GLN A 60 0.57 15.54 -3.09
CA GLN A 60 0.98 14.41 -2.27
C GLN A 60 -0.20 13.48 -1.96
N ILE A 61 -1.42 14.01 -1.83
CA ILE A 61 -2.63 13.17 -1.69
C ILE A 61 -2.77 12.26 -2.90
N LEU A 62 -2.53 12.79 -4.11
CA LEU A 62 -2.58 12.00 -5.33
C LEU A 62 -1.50 10.90 -5.31
N GLY A 63 -0.27 11.23 -4.92
CA GLY A 63 0.82 10.25 -4.78
C GLY A 63 0.48 9.13 -3.80
N PHE A 64 -0.11 9.47 -2.66
CA PHE A 64 -0.60 8.49 -1.69
C PHE A 64 -1.71 7.62 -2.28
N ALA A 65 -2.76 8.22 -2.84
CA ALA A 65 -3.89 7.50 -3.42
C ALA A 65 -3.45 6.53 -4.52
N LEU A 66 -2.55 6.95 -5.40
CA LEU A 66 -2.01 6.09 -6.47
C LEU A 66 -1.20 4.94 -5.91
N GLY A 67 -0.19 5.20 -5.07
CA GLY A 67 0.68 4.15 -4.54
C GLY A 67 -0.10 3.09 -3.76
N PHE A 68 -1.09 3.54 -3.00
CA PHE A 68 -2.03 2.70 -2.28
C PHE A 68 -2.92 1.85 -3.18
N THR A 69 -3.53 2.47 -4.19
CA THR A 69 -4.38 1.77 -5.16
C THR A 69 -3.59 0.71 -5.94
N PHE A 70 -2.37 1.03 -6.37
CA PHE A 70 -1.50 0.08 -7.08
C PHE A 70 -1.15 -1.13 -6.22
N ILE A 71 -0.71 -0.92 -4.98
CA ILE A 71 -0.39 -2.03 -4.06
C ILE A 71 -1.63 -2.89 -3.84
N SER A 72 -2.77 -2.28 -3.52
CA SER A 72 -4.01 -3.04 -3.27
C SER A 72 -4.46 -3.84 -4.49
N THR A 73 -4.37 -3.27 -5.69
CA THR A 73 -4.73 -3.94 -6.95
C THR A 73 -3.79 -5.12 -7.24
N LEU A 74 -2.48 -4.93 -7.06
CA LEU A 74 -1.48 -5.99 -7.28
C LEU A 74 -1.70 -7.17 -6.33
N PHE A 75 -1.99 -6.91 -5.05
CA PHE A 75 -2.29 -7.96 -4.08
C PHE A 75 -3.64 -8.64 -4.34
N LEU A 76 -4.67 -7.90 -4.73
CA LEU A 76 -5.97 -8.44 -5.10
C LEU A 76 -5.82 -9.38 -6.31
N TYR A 77 -5.16 -8.92 -7.37
CA TYR A 77 -4.90 -9.71 -8.57
C TYR A 77 -4.06 -10.98 -8.28
N ASN A 78 -3.14 -10.89 -7.32
CA ASN A 78 -2.35 -12.04 -6.89
C ASN A 78 -3.21 -13.07 -6.14
N GLY A 79 -4.19 -12.63 -5.37
CA GLY A 79 -5.09 -13.50 -4.60
C GLY A 79 -6.28 -14.06 -5.41
N THR A 80 -6.80 -13.34 -6.41
CA THR A 80 -7.95 -13.79 -7.23
C THR A 80 -7.59 -14.86 -8.25
N LYS A 81 -6.30 -15.06 -8.57
CA LYS A 81 -5.85 -16.12 -9.47
C LYS A 81 -6.03 -17.53 -8.89
N GLU A 82 -6.28 -17.66 -7.58
CA GLU A 82 -6.60 -18.93 -6.91
C GLU A 82 -8.12 -18.98 -6.60
N GLY A 83 -8.86 -19.74 -7.41
CA GLY A 83 -10.32 -19.83 -7.42
C GLY A 83 -11.01 -20.45 -6.19
N SER A 84 -10.45 -20.34 -4.98
CA SER A 84 -11.07 -20.90 -3.75
C SER A 84 -11.07 -19.98 -2.52
N GLN A 85 -10.42 -18.81 -2.58
CA GLN A 85 -10.36 -17.88 -1.43
C GLN A 85 -10.77 -16.44 -1.76
N PHE A 86 -11.61 -16.27 -2.78
CA PHE A 86 -12.09 -14.96 -3.23
C PHE A 86 -12.65 -14.10 -2.08
N ALA A 87 -13.49 -14.68 -1.21
CA ALA A 87 -14.08 -13.97 -0.08
C ALA A 87 -13.01 -13.44 0.90
N THR A 88 -12.03 -14.26 1.26
CA THR A 88 -10.94 -13.88 2.18
C THR A 88 -10.04 -12.80 1.56
N VAL A 89 -9.65 -12.98 0.30
CA VAL A 89 -8.81 -12.01 -0.44
C VAL A 89 -9.56 -10.68 -0.58
N MET A 90 -10.86 -10.74 -0.87
CA MET A 90 -11.69 -9.56 -1.03
C MET A 90 -11.92 -8.85 0.31
N LEU A 91 -12.12 -9.57 1.41
CA LEU A 91 -12.22 -9.00 2.75
C LEU A 91 -10.93 -8.27 3.16
N PHE A 92 -9.76 -8.86 2.88
CA PHE A 92 -8.46 -8.19 3.08
C PHE A 92 -8.25 -6.99 2.15
N SER A 93 -8.85 -6.99 0.96
CA SER A 93 -8.79 -5.87 0.02
C SER A 93 -9.68 -4.72 0.48
N VAL A 94 -10.92 -5.00 0.90
CA VAL A 94 -11.85 -4.02 1.49
C VAL A 94 -11.29 -3.45 2.80
N GLY A 95 -10.72 -4.29 3.66
CA GLY A 95 -10.04 -3.84 4.87
C GLY A 95 -8.89 -2.87 4.57
N ARG A 96 -8.06 -3.19 3.56
CA ARG A 96 -7.00 -2.27 3.08
C ARG A 96 -7.56 -0.98 2.51
N PHE A 97 -8.63 -1.05 1.73
CA PHE A 97 -9.28 0.13 1.16
C PHE A 97 -9.84 1.05 2.25
N ILE A 98 -10.47 0.50 3.28
CA ILE A 98 -10.93 1.28 4.45
C ILE A 98 -9.73 1.94 5.15
N LEU A 99 -8.63 1.22 5.35
CA LEU A 99 -7.41 1.80 5.91
C LEU A 99 -6.82 2.91 5.02
N HIS A 100 -6.89 2.77 3.70
CA HIS A 100 -6.45 3.80 2.74
C HIS A 100 -7.32 5.06 2.82
N ILE A 101 -8.66 4.90 2.86
CA ILE A 101 -9.58 6.02 3.04
C ILE A 101 -9.33 6.70 4.38
N GLN A 102 -9.18 5.94 5.47
CA GLN A 102 -8.82 6.49 6.77
C GLN A 102 -7.51 7.26 6.71
N PHE A 103 -6.51 6.76 6.00
CA PHE A 103 -5.25 7.47 5.79
C PHE A 103 -5.42 8.79 5.06
N ILE A 104 -6.20 8.80 3.98
CA ILE A 104 -6.45 10.01 3.19
C ILE A 104 -7.21 11.04 4.03
N ILE A 105 -8.19 10.60 4.82
CA ILE A 105 -8.93 11.45 5.75
C ILE A 105 -8.00 12.01 6.84
N LEU A 106 -7.13 11.18 7.43
CA LEU A 106 -6.14 11.62 8.41
C LEU A 106 -5.14 12.61 7.80
N LEU A 107 -4.65 12.35 6.59
CA LEU A 107 -3.73 13.23 5.86
C LEU A 107 -4.38 14.59 5.56
N TYR A 108 -5.68 14.60 5.23
CA TYR A 108 -6.45 15.82 4.99
C TYR A 108 -6.73 16.61 6.29
N LEU A 109 -7.16 15.93 7.35
CA LEU A 109 -7.45 16.55 8.65
C LEU A 109 -6.19 17.10 9.34
N PHE A 110 -5.03 16.48 9.10
CA PHE A 110 -3.74 16.89 9.68
C PHE A 110 -2.83 17.64 8.69
N ARG A 111 -3.43 18.36 7.73
CA ARG A 111 -2.73 19.33 6.88
C ARG A 111 -1.87 20.30 7.70
#